data_AF-A0A3R8UZQ2-F1
#
_entry.id   AF-A0A3R8UZQ2-F1
#
_cell.length_a   1.000
_cell.length_b   1.000
_cell.length_c   1.000
_cell.angle_alpha   90.00
_cell.angle_beta   90.00
_cell.angle_gamma   90.00
#
_symmetry.space_group_name_H-M   'P 1'
#
loop_
_entity.id
_entity.type
_entity.pdbx_description
1 polymer ?
#
loop_
_entity_poly.entity_id
_entity_poly.type
_entity_poly.pdbx_seq_one_letter_code
_entity_poly.pdbx_strand_id
1 'polypeptide(L)'
;MSALIKQACEHWRYVAPLLTKPTSEDDYDALVEALDELLIVVGDDEDHPLASLASQLGDMIEAYDELHRPLPKVGGVEVLRYLMQEHGLSQGDLPEVGTQSVISEVLAGKRQLNVRHIRALSDRFGVPADVFF
;
A
#
# COMPACT_ATOMS: atom_id res chain seq x y z
N MET A 1 -19.28 -2.44 38.40
CA MET A 1 -18.69 -1.86 37.17
C MET A 1 -17.29 -1.37 37.54
N SER A 2 -16.26 -1.68 36.76
CA SER A 2 -14.91 -1.18 37.06
C SER A 2 -14.86 0.34 36.93
N ALA A 3 -13.96 0.99 37.68
CA ALA A 3 -13.79 2.44 37.60
C ALA A 3 -13.45 2.89 36.16
N LEU A 4 -12.64 2.09 35.45
CA LEU A 4 -12.28 2.31 34.05
C LEU A 4 -13.50 2.31 33.13
N ILE A 5 -14.37 1.30 33.23
CA ILE A 5 -15.58 1.22 32.39
C ILE A 5 -16.53 2.37 32.69
N LYS A 6 -16.63 2.81 33.95
CA LYS A 6 -17.43 3.97 34.31
C LYS A 6 -16.92 5.24 33.62
N GLN A 7 -15.60 5.49 33.67
CA GLN A 7 -14.98 6.63 32.99
C GLN A 7 -15.16 6.53 31.47
N ALA A 8 -14.95 5.35 30.88
CA ALA A 8 -15.18 5.14 29.46
C ALA A 8 -16.63 5.49 29.07
N CYS A 9 -17.64 5.01 29.81
CA CYS A 9 -19.04 5.34 29.54
C CYS A 9 -19.34 6.85 29.64
N GLU A 10 -18.75 7.55 30.61
CA GLU A 10 -18.94 8.99 30.80
C GLU A 10 -18.37 9.82 29.62
N HIS A 11 -17.28 9.36 29.03
CA HIS A 11 -16.59 10.06 27.93
C HIS A 11 -16.85 9.46 26.55
N TRP A 12 -17.56 8.33 26.46
CA TRP A 12 -17.66 7.52 25.26
C TRP A 12 -18.13 8.32 24.05
N ARG A 13 -19.12 9.20 24.22
CA ARG A 13 -19.68 9.99 23.10
C ARG A 13 -18.64 10.86 22.37
N TYR A 14 -17.53 11.21 23.03
CA TYR A 14 -16.47 12.03 22.47
C TYR A 14 -15.38 11.20 21.81
N VAL A 15 -15.18 9.97 22.27
CA VAL A 15 -14.11 9.07 21.79
C VAL A 15 -14.63 8.09 20.74
N ALA A 16 -15.91 7.73 20.81
CA ALA A 16 -16.54 6.75 19.92
C ALA A 16 -16.34 7.06 18.42
N PRO A 17 -16.41 8.32 17.95
CA PRO A 17 -16.14 8.62 16.54
C PRO A 17 -14.75 8.21 16.09
N LEU A 18 -13.73 8.33 16.95
CA LEU A 18 -12.34 7.96 16.67
C LEU A 18 -12.10 6.44 16.68
N LEU A 19 -13.07 5.65 17.14
CA LEU A 19 -12.97 4.19 17.29
C LEU A 19 -13.99 3.44 16.42
N THR A 20 -14.72 4.17 15.57
CA THR A 20 -15.72 3.61 14.68
C THR A 20 -15.13 3.52 13.28
N LYS A 21 -15.25 2.36 12.63
CA LYS A 21 -14.77 2.17 11.26
C LYS A 21 -15.52 3.12 10.31
N PRO A 22 -14.81 3.77 9.37
CA PRO A 22 -15.46 4.66 8.42
C PRO A 22 -16.36 3.86 7.48
N THR A 23 -17.53 4.42 7.16
CA THR A 23 -18.51 3.81 6.26
C THR A 23 -18.85 4.70 5.07
N SER A 24 -18.24 5.88 5.02
CA SER A 24 -18.38 6.88 3.98
C SER A 24 -17.07 7.65 3.83
N GLU A 25 -16.92 8.38 2.73
CA GLU A 25 -15.76 9.25 2.50
C GLU A 25 -15.65 10.35 3.57
N ASP A 26 -16.78 10.90 4.03
CA ASP A 26 -16.77 11.92 5.09
C ASP A 26 -16.27 11.34 6.43
N ASP A 27 -16.63 10.10 6.77
CA ASP A 27 -16.10 9.42 7.96
C ASP A 27 -14.59 9.16 7.82
N TYR A 28 -14.16 8.76 6.61
CA TYR A 28 -12.76 8.51 6.30
C TYR A 28 -11.93 9.80 6.44
N ASP A 29 -12.36 10.89 5.83
CA ASP A 29 -11.65 12.18 5.88
C ASP A 29 -11.55 12.70 7.32
N ALA A 30 -12.60 12.53 8.13
CA ALA A 30 -12.57 12.89 9.54
C ALA A 30 -11.56 12.07 10.36
N LEU A 31 -11.40 10.77 10.06
CA LEU A 31 -10.41 9.93 10.72
C LEU A 31 -8.98 10.27 10.27
N VAL A 32 -8.78 10.63 9.00
CA VAL A 32 -7.48 11.10 8.49
C VAL A 32 -7.08 12.40 9.19
N GLU A 33 -7.99 13.38 9.26
CA GLU A 33 -7.73 14.65 9.95
C GLU A 33 -7.39 14.41 11.43
N ALA A 34 -8.13 13.53 12.10
CA ALA A 34 -7.84 13.17 13.49
C ALA A 34 -6.49 12.46 13.66
N LEU A 35 -6.09 11.60 12.72
CA LEU A 35 -4.79 10.94 12.73
C LEU A 35 -3.66 11.97 12.57
N ASP A 36 -3.81 12.93 11.63
CA ASP A 36 -2.82 14.00 11.41
C ASP A 36 -2.63 14.84 12.68
N GLU A 37 -3.72 15.26 13.32
CA GLU A 37 -3.65 15.97 14.61
C GLU A 37 -2.96 15.13 15.68
N LEU A 38 -3.26 13.84 15.74
CA LEU A 38 -2.71 12.93 16.74
C LEU A 38 -1.22 12.71 16.55
N LEU A 39 -0.75 12.59 15.31
CA LEU A 39 0.67 12.47 14.98
C LEU A 39 1.46 13.72 15.37
N ILE A 40 0.85 14.91 15.26
CA ILE A 40 1.45 16.15 15.78
C ILE A 40 1.57 16.11 17.31
N VAL A 41 0.57 15.58 18.02
CA VAL A 41 0.57 15.47 19.49
C VAL A 41 1.59 14.44 19.99
N VAL A 42 1.66 13.28 19.33
CA VAL A 42 2.60 12.21 19.67
C VAL A 42 4.04 12.64 19.36
N GLY A 43 4.26 13.30 18.23
CA GLY A 43 5.58 13.71 17.79
C GLY A 43 6.53 12.52 17.64
N ASP A 44 7.76 12.66 18.13
CA ASP A 44 8.80 11.62 18.07
C ASP A 44 8.77 10.66 19.28
N ASP A 45 7.75 10.74 20.16
CA ASP A 45 7.63 9.89 21.34
C ASP A 45 6.84 8.62 21.04
N GLU A 46 7.56 7.55 20.65
CA GLU A 46 6.96 6.25 20.36
C GLU A 46 6.26 5.60 21.57
N ASP A 47 6.64 5.99 22.80
CA ASP A 47 6.05 5.48 24.05
C ASP A 47 4.84 6.32 24.50
N HIS A 48 4.43 7.33 23.72
CA HIS A 48 3.33 8.21 24.07
C HIS A 48 2.02 7.42 24.24
N PRO A 49 1.21 7.66 25.30
CA PRO A 49 -0.02 6.89 25.55
C PRO A 49 -1.01 6.87 24.37
N LEU A 50 -1.00 7.92 23.55
CA LEU A 50 -1.86 8.04 22.37
C LEU A 50 -1.28 7.39 21.10
N ALA A 51 -0.03 6.91 21.10
CA ALA A 51 0.54 6.22 19.94
C ALA A 51 -0.28 4.99 19.54
N SER A 52 -0.80 4.26 20.54
CA SER A 52 -1.71 3.13 20.31
C SER A 52 -3.03 3.54 19.63
N LEU A 53 -3.53 4.75 19.90
CA LEU A 53 -4.72 5.27 19.23
C LEU A 53 -4.39 5.64 17.78
N ALA A 54 -3.23 6.29 17.53
CA ALA A 54 -2.79 6.64 16.17
C ALA A 54 -2.65 5.39 15.28
N SER A 55 -2.04 4.33 15.81
CA SER A 55 -1.96 3.04 15.12
C SER A 55 -3.36 2.50 14.78
N GLN A 56 -4.29 2.52 15.74
CA GLN A 56 -5.64 2.01 15.53
C GLN A 56 -6.43 2.82 14.48
N LEU A 57 -6.24 4.14 14.41
CA LEU A 57 -6.83 4.99 13.37
C LEU A 57 -6.25 4.62 12.00
N GLY A 58 -4.92 4.48 11.92
CA GLY A 58 -4.22 4.04 10.70
C GLY A 58 -4.78 2.72 10.15
N ASP A 59 -4.93 1.71 11.01
CA ASP A 59 -5.49 0.41 10.62
C ASP A 59 -6.92 0.52 10.05
N MET A 60 -7.75 1.43 10.59
CA MET A 60 -9.13 1.62 10.10
C MET A 60 -9.18 2.35 8.76
N ILE A 61 -8.29 3.33 8.56
CA ILE A 61 -8.12 4.08 7.30
C ILE A 61 -7.64 3.11 6.22
N GLU A 62 -6.59 2.33 6.50
CA GLU A 62 -6.04 1.33 5.59
C GLU A 62 -7.11 0.30 5.18
N ALA A 63 -7.83 -0.26 6.14
CA ALA A 63 -8.88 -1.24 5.84
C ALA A 63 -10.02 -0.67 4.96
N TYR A 64 -10.30 0.63 5.08
CA TYR A 64 -11.28 1.30 4.21
C TYR A 64 -10.72 1.50 2.80
N ASP A 65 -9.47 1.95 2.68
CA ASP A 65 -8.79 2.12 1.40
C ASP A 65 -8.65 0.81 0.63
N GLU A 66 -8.30 -0.30 1.29
CA GLU A 66 -8.23 -1.61 0.65
C GLU A 66 -9.55 -2.03 0.00
N LEU A 67 -10.68 -1.68 0.61
CA LEU A 67 -12.01 -2.04 0.14
C LEU A 67 -12.54 -1.09 -0.95
N HIS A 68 -12.31 0.21 -0.80
CA HIS A 68 -12.92 1.25 -1.64
C HIS A 68 -11.99 1.80 -2.73
N ARG A 69 -10.68 1.76 -2.47
CA ARG A 69 -9.62 2.28 -3.34
C ARG A 69 -8.54 1.21 -3.57
N PRO A 70 -8.92 0.00 -4.05
CA PRO A 70 -7.95 -1.05 -4.30
C PRO A 70 -6.89 -0.53 -5.27
N LEU A 71 -5.62 -0.70 -4.91
CA LEU A 71 -4.52 -0.33 -5.79
C LEU A 71 -4.76 -0.98 -7.17
N PRO A 72 -4.62 -0.21 -8.26
CA PRO A 72 -4.77 -0.78 -9.59
C PRO A 72 -3.77 -1.91 -9.73
N LYS A 73 -4.23 -3.09 -10.17
CA LYS A 73 -3.32 -4.18 -10.51
C LYS A 73 -2.45 -3.71 -11.67
N VAL A 74 -1.24 -3.30 -11.37
CA VAL A 74 -0.21 -2.99 -12.36
C VAL A 74 0.19 -4.33 -12.95
N GLY A 75 -0.05 -4.53 -14.25
CA GLY A 75 0.38 -5.76 -14.90
C GLY A 75 1.91 -5.87 -14.87
N GLY A 76 2.44 -7.10 -14.89
CA GLY A 76 3.89 -7.29 -14.93
C GLY A 76 4.59 -6.62 -16.11
N VAL A 77 3.85 -6.27 -17.17
CA VAL A 77 4.36 -5.52 -18.32
C VAL A 77 4.63 -4.06 -17.96
N GLU A 78 3.73 -3.41 -17.21
CA GLU A 78 3.89 -2.05 -16.73
C GLU A 78 5.05 -1.96 -15.73
N VAL A 79 5.20 -2.95 -14.85
CA VAL A 79 6.36 -3.04 -13.94
C VAL A 79 7.66 -3.17 -14.72
N LEU A 80 7.70 -4.05 -15.73
CA LEU A 80 8.86 -4.16 -16.62
C LEU A 80 9.18 -2.83 -17.32
N ARG A 81 8.16 -2.12 -17.82
CA ARG A 81 8.34 -0.83 -18.49
C ARG A 81 8.94 0.21 -17.55
N TYR A 82 8.44 0.28 -16.33
CA TYR A 82 8.94 1.17 -15.30
C TYR A 82 10.40 0.87 -14.97
N LEU A 83 10.74 -0.40 -14.71
CA LEU A 83 12.11 -0.82 -14.40
C LEU A 83 13.07 -0.57 -15.56
N MET A 84 12.65 -0.81 -16.81
CA MET A 84 13.46 -0.47 -17.97
C MET A 84 13.71 1.04 -18.09
N GLN A 85 12.69 1.86 -17.85
CA GLN A 85 12.81 3.32 -17.89
C GLN A 85 13.74 3.84 -16.80
N GLU A 86 13.56 3.38 -15.57
CA GLU A 86 14.33 3.85 -14.41
C GLU A 86 15.82 3.47 -14.52
N HIS A 87 16.11 2.31 -15.10
CA HIS A 87 17.48 1.86 -15.33
C HIS A 87 18.05 2.29 -16.71
N GLY A 88 17.30 3.04 -17.52
CA GLY A 88 17.74 3.48 -18.85
C GLY A 88 18.01 2.34 -19.85
N LEU A 89 17.32 1.20 -19.70
CA LEU A 89 17.52 -0.01 -20.50
C LEU A 89 16.63 -0.03 -21.74
N SER A 90 17.21 -0.46 -22.86
CA SER A 90 16.45 -0.80 -24.07
C SER A 90 15.98 -2.27 -24.04
N GLN A 91 15.12 -2.64 -24.98
CA GLN A 91 14.65 -4.03 -25.14
C GLN A 91 15.78 -5.00 -25.47
N GLY A 92 16.91 -4.52 -25.99
CA GLY A 92 18.09 -5.36 -26.29
C GLY A 92 18.94 -5.66 -25.05
N ASP A 93 18.75 -4.94 -23.95
CA ASP A 93 19.62 -4.98 -22.77
C ASP A 93 19.18 -6.00 -21.70
N LEU A 94 18.20 -6.85 -22.03
CA LEU A 94 17.69 -7.93 -21.17
C LEU A 94 17.84 -9.33 -21.81
N PRO A 95 19.02 -9.72 -22.32
CA PRO A 95 19.21 -10.99 -23.01
C PRO A 95 18.93 -12.23 -22.14
N GLU A 96 19.07 -12.11 -20.83
CA GLU A 96 18.73 -13.15 -19.84
C GLU A 96 17.24 -13.46 -19.78
N VAL A 97 16.39 -12.45 -20.04
CA VAL A 97 14.94 -12.57 -20.06
C VAL A 97 14.49 -13.16 -21.38
N GLY A 98 14.97 -12.62 -22.50
CA GLY A 98 14.65 -13.09 -23.83
C GLY A 98 15.32 -12.27 -24.93
N THR A 99 15.07 -12.62 -26.18
CA THR A 99 15.54 -11.80 -27.31
C THR A 99 14.79 -10.47 -27.35
N GLN A 100 15.39 -9.46 -27.99
CA GLN A 100 14.75 -8.15 -28.18
C GLN A 100 13.33 -8.27 -28.77
N SER A 101 13.13 -9.16 -29.75
CA SER A 101 11.81 -9.40 -30.34
C SER A 101 10.79 -9.92 -29.33
N VAL A 102 11.20 -10.83 -28.43
CA VAL A 102 10.32 -11.38 -27.38
C VAL A 102 9.94 -10.29 -26.39
N ILE A 103 10.90 -9.47 -25.96
CA ILE A 103 10.64 -8.37 -25.02
C ILE A 103 9.72 -7.33 -25.67
N SER A 104 9.90 -7.04 -26.96
CA SER A 104 9.03 -6.17 -27.74
C SER A 104 7.58 -6.68 -27.78
N GLU A 105 7.37 -7.98 -28.06
CA GLU A 105 6.05 -8.60 -28.05
C GLU A 105 5.39 -8.55 -26.67
N VAL A 106 6.17 -8.72 -25.60
CA VAL A 106 5.69 -8.60 -24.22
C VAL A 106 5.25 -7.17 -23.91
N LEU A 107 6.09 -6.18 -24.21
CA LEU A 107 5.77 -4.76 -23.99
C LEU A 107 4.60 -4.26 -24.85
N ALA A 108 4.33 -4.93 -25.97
CA ALA A 108 3.18 -4.68 -26.84
C ALA A 108 1.92 -5.48 -26.45
N GLY A 109 1.98 -6.30 -25.39
CA GLY A 109 0.85 -7.13 -24.93
C GLY A 109 0.52 -8.32 -25.84
N LYS A 110 1.33 -8.59 -26.86
CA LYS A 110 1.15 -9.73 -27.79
C LYS A 110 1.57 -11.06 -27.16
N ARG A 111 2.40 -11.00 -26.12
CA ARG A 111 2.92 -12.15 -25.39
C ARG A 111 2.91 -11.88 -23.89
N GLN A 112 2.50 -12.87 -23.09
CA GLN A 112 2.59 -12.75 -21.64
C GLN A 112 3.98 -13.13 -21.12
N LEU A 113 4.38 -12.52 -20.00
CA LEU A 113 5.51 -12.98 -19.21
C LEU A 113 5.23 -14.41 -18.72
N ASN A 114 6.21 -15.30 -18.86
CA ASN A 114 6.14 -16.62 -18.26
C ASN A 114 7.02 -16.67 -17.01
N VAL A 115 6.90 -17.75 -16.23
CA VAL A 115 7.66 -17.94 -14.98
C VAL A 115 9.18 -17.83 -15.18
N ARG A 116 9.71 -18.27 -16.33
CA ARG A 116 11.15 -18.15 -16.64
C ARG A 116 11.55 -16.68 -16.80
N HIS A 117 10.75 -15.90 -17.53
CA HIS A 117 10.98 -14.45 -17.70
C HIS A 117 10.86 -13.73 -16.36
N ILE A 118 9.82 -14.02 -15.58
CA ILE A 118 9.59 -13.40 -14.27
C ILE A 118 10.77 -13.65 -13.33
N ARG A 119 11.30 -14.88 -13.26
CA ARG A 119 12.49 -15.17 -12.45
C ARG A 119 13.72 -14.39 -12.91
N ALA A 120 13.98 -14.37 -14.22
CA ALA A 120 15.11 -13.61 -14.76
C ALA A 120 14.98 -12.10 -14.48
N LEU A 121 13.77 -11.55 -14.54
CA LEU A 121 13.48 -10.16 -14.21
C LEU A 121 13.65 -9.88 -12.71
N SER A 122 13.12 -10.75 -11.86
CA SER A 122 13.29 -10.69 -10.40
C SER A 122 14.79 -10.69 -10.03
N ASP A 123 15.57 -11.60 -10.61
CA ASP A 123 17.02 -11.69 -10.39
C ASP A 123 17.76 -10.44 -10.91
N ARG A 124 17.36 -9.92 -12.08
CA ARG A 124 18.00 -8.74 -12.71
C ARG A 124 17.77 -7.46 -11.93
N PHE A 125 16.55 -7.24 -11.45
CA PHE A 125 16.16 -5.99 -10.80
C PHE A 125 16.17 -6.05 -9.27
N GLY A 126 16.35 -7.24 -8.68
CA GLY A 126 16.35 -7.42 -7.23
C GLY A 126 14.98 -7.19 -6.60
N VAL A 127 13.89 -7.37 -7.37
CA VAL A 127 12.51 -7.19 -6.90
C VAL A 127 11.81 -8.55 -6.73
N PRO A 128 10.89 -8.69 -5.76
CA PRO A 128 10.08 -9.90 -5.60
C PRO A 128 9.36 -10.31 -6.89
N ALA A 129 9.18 -11.61 -7.13
CA ALA A 129 8.59 -12.12 -8.38
C ALA A 129 7.09 -11.84 -8.53
N ASP A 130 6.38 -11.70 -7.41
CA ASP A 130 4.94 -11.40 -7.31
C ASP A 130 4.55 -10.07 -7.96
N VAL A 131 5.46 -9.10 -8.03
CA VAL A 131 5.23 -7.81 -8.70
C VAL A 131 4.98 -7.95 -10.22
N PHE A 132 5.30 -9.11 -10.82
CA PHE A 132 5.12 -9.36 -12.25
C PHE A 132 3.88 -10.22 -12.59
N PHE A 133 3.05 -10.59 -11.61
CA PHE A 133 1.86 -11.44 -11.80
C PHE A 133 0.55 -10.65 -11.99
#